data_AF-A0A345QTL9-F1
#
_entry.id   AF-A0A345QTL9-F1
#
_cell.length_a   1.000
_cell.length_b   1.000
_cell.length_c   1.000
_cell.angle_alpha   90.00
_cell.angle_beta   90.00
_cell.angle_gamma   90.00
#
_symmetry.space_group_name_H-M   'P 1'
#
loop_
_entity.id
_entity.type
_entity.pdbx_description
1 polymer ?
#
loop_
_entity_poly.entity_id
_entity_poly.type
_entity_poly.pdbx_seq_one_letter_code
_entity_poly.pdbx_strand_id
1 'polypeptide(L)'
;MYAEDSFYTLSLAQRMGLLTLTAVLILLVLGIAIAVMRKKRGTVRLATATLLFSLFAWVSPQAYYAYYQMIFDGLPAQIVIGAPPTLDALLGIVTFTGPGTLSAHGLGALFWALVWLAWWLRPIGLPDQAKPDRDP
;
A
#
# COMPACT_ATOMS: atom_id res chain seq x y z
N MET A 1 10.10 -19.42 7.58
CA MET A 1 9.18 -18.41 8.16
C MET A 1 7.86 -18.34 7.41
N TYR A 2 7.84 -18.45 6.07
CA TYR A 2 6.61 -18.33 5.25
C TYR A 2 6.01 -19.66 4.75
N ALA A 3 6.36 -20.80 5.36
CA ALA A 3 6.01 -22.11 4.80
C ALA A 3 4.48 -22.35 4.73
N GLU A 4 3.72 -21.69 5.62
CA GLU A 4 2.26 -21.77 5.68
C GLU A 4 1.55 -20.80 4.72
N ASP A 5 2.28 -19.96 3.97
CA ASP A 5 1.66 -19.05 3.02
C ASP A 5 1.14 -19.80 1.80
N SER A 6 -0.13 -19.57 1.47
CA SER A 6 -0.77 -20.07 0.24
C SER A 6 0.04 -19.77 -1.03
N PHE A 7 0.83 -18.69 -1.04
CA PHE A 7 1.75 -18.38 -2.13
C PHE A 7 2.65 -19.57 -2.52
N TYR A 8 3.14 -20.33 -1.53
CA TYR A 8 4.04 -21.47 -1.77
C TYR A 8 3.30 -22.76 -2.13
N THR A 9 1.97 -22.81 -2.01
CA THR A 9 1.17 -23.95 -2.47
C THR A 9 0.71 -23.81 -3.92
N LEU A 10 0.81 -22.60 -4.50
CA LEU A 10 0.48 -22.32 -5.90
C LEU A 10 1.51 -22.91 -6.87
N SER A 11 1.03 -23.29 -8.06
CA SER A 11 1.90 -23.57 -9.22
C SER A 11 2.65 -22.30 -9.68
N LEU A 12 3.71 -22.47 -10.46
CA LEU A 12 4.51 -21.35 -10.95
C LEU A 12 3.67 -20.30 -11.71
N ALA A 13 2.79 -20.73 -12.61
CA ALA A 13 1.93 -19.84 -13.38
C ALA A 13 0.99 -19.03 -12.46
N GLN A 14 0.40 -19.71 -11.47
CA GLN A 14 -0.48 -19.07 -10.48
C GLN A 14 0.28 -18.07 -9.58
N ARG A 15 1.54 -18.35 -9.22
CA ARG A 15 2.39 -17.39 -8.49
C ARG A 15 2.68 -16.16 -9.33
N MET A 16 3.02 -16.34 -10.61
CA MET A 16 3.32 -15.23 -11.51
C MET A 16 2.11 -14.33 -11.71
N GLY A 17 0.91 -14.89 -11.92
CA GLY A 17 -0.31 -14.09 -12.03
C GLY A 17 -0.61 -13.30 -10.74
N LEU A 18 -0.39 -13.90 -9.57
CA LEU A 18 -0.57 -13.21 -8.28
C LEU A 18 0.45 -12.08 -8.09
N LEU A 19 1.72 -12.30 -8.47
CA LEU A 19 2.74 -11.26 -8.43
C LEU A 19 2.41 -10.12 -9.40
N THR A 20 1.95 -10.43 -10.61
CA THR A 20 1.52 -9.42 -11.59
C THR A 20 0.34 -8.60 -11.05
N LEU A 21 -0.68 -9.26 -10.50
CA LEU A 21 -1.81 -8.57 -9.86
C LEU A 21 -1.34 -7.65 -8.74
N THR A 22 -0.48 -8.17 -7.86
CA THR A 22 0.09 -7.41 -6.74
C THR A 22 0.86 -6.19 -7.24
N ALA A 23 1.69 -6.34 -8.28
CA ALA A 23 2.43 -5.24 -8.89
C ALA A 23 1.48 -4.19 -9.49
N VAL A 24 0.42 -4.60 -10.19
CA VAL A 24 -0.59 -3.67 -10.74
C VAL A 24 -1.28 -2.89 -9.64
N LEU A 25 -1.72 -3.54 -8.56
CA LEU A 25 -2.37 -2.87 -7.43
C LEU A 25 -1.43 -1.90 -6.71
N ILE A 26 -0.15 -2.28 -6.54
CA ILE A 26 0.88 -1.40 -5.96
C ILE A 26 1.11 -0.17 -6.85
N LEU A 27 1.30 -0.36 -8.15
CA LEU A 27 1.51 0.74 -9.08
C LEU A 27 0.29 1.67 -9.14
N LEU A 28 -0.91 1.12 -9.05
CA LEU A 28 -2.15 1.90 -8.98
C LEU A 28 -2.19 2.79 -7.72
N VAL A 29 -1.93 2.23 -6.53
CA VAL A 29 -1.97 3.02 -5.29
C VAL A 29 -0.84 4.06 -5.25
N LEU A 30 0.34 3.74 -5.75
CA LEU A 30 1.44 4.70 -5.87
C LEU A 30 1.11 5.82 -6.87
N GLY A 31 0.52 5.49 -8.01
CA GLY A 31 0.05 6.48 -9.00
C GLY A 31 -1.00 7.42 -8.41
N ILE A 32 -1.97 6.89 -7.67
CA ILE A 32 -2.96 7.68 -6.92
C ILE A 32 -2.24 8.58 -5.91
N ALA A 33 -1.35 8.03 -5.09
CA ALA A 33 -0.59 8.78 -4.08
C ALA A 33 0.15 9.97 -4.70
N ILE A 34 0.87 9.76 -5.81
CA ILE A 34 1.54 10.84 -6.56
C ILE A 34 0.52 11.91 -6.99
N ALA A 35 -0.59 11.50 -7.59
CA ALA A 35 -1.61 12.44 -8.09
C ALA A 35 -2.20 13.31 -6.97
N VAL A 36 -2.55 12.72 -5.83
CA VAL A 36 -3.18 13.47 -4.72
C VAL A 36 -2.20 14.22 -3.82
N MET A 37 -0.95 13.77 -3.66
CA MET A 37 0.00 14.36 -2.72
C MET A 37 0.81 15.53 -3.29
N ARG A 38 1.03 15.61 -4.61
CA ARG A 38 1.96 16.57 -5.24
C ARG A 38 1.76 18.02 -4.81
N LYS A 39 0.50 18.48 -4.68
CA LYS A 39 0.15 19.88 -4.33
C LYS A 39 -0.17 20.10 -2.84
N LYS A 40 0.11 19.13 -1.98
CA LYS A 40 -0.26 19.18 -0.55
C LYS A 40 0.95 19.51 0.33
N ARG A 41 0.70 19.98 1.55
CA ARG A 41 1.73 20.18 2.59
C ARG A 41 2.15 18.84 3.19
N GLY A 42 3.36 18.77 3.78
CA GLY A 42 3.94 17.53 4.33
C GLY A 42 2.99 16.74 5.24
N THR A 43 2.36 17.37 6.23
CA THR A 43 1.42 16.71 7.15
C THR A 43 0.23 16.08 6.43
N VAL A 44 -0.33 16.79 5.44
CA VAL A 44 -1.47 16.29 4.64
C VAL A 44 -1.03 15.10 3.77
N ARG A 45 0.21 15.10 3.26
CA ARG A 45 0.74 13.96 2.50
C ARG A 45 0.91 12.74 3.37
N LEU A 46 1.43 12.90 4.59
CA LEU A 46 1.57 11.79 5.53
C LEU A 46 0.21 11.22 5.91
N ALA A 47 -0.77 12.06 6.22
CA ALA A 47 -2.15 11.63 6.47
C ALA A 47 -2.76 10.90 5.26
N THR A 48 -2.49 11.39 4.04
CA THR A 48 -2.93 10.75 2.80
C THR A 48 -2.24 9.39 2.59
N ALA A 49 -0.96 9.27 2.94
CA ALA A 49 -0.19 8.03 2.80
C ALA A 49 -0.75 6.95 3.74
N THR A 50 -0.98 7.32 5.01
CA THR A 50 -1.61 6.44 5.99
C THR A 50 -3.01 6.01 5.53
N LEU A 51 -3.84 6.95 5.05
CA LEU A 51 -5.18 6.63 4.57
C LEU A 51 -5.16 5.67 3.36
N LEU A 52 -4.32 5.95 2.36
CA LEU A 52 -4.19 5.08 1.18
C LEU A 52 -3.69 3.69 1.55
N PHE A 53 -2.73 3.60 2.46
CA PHE A 53 -2.25 2.32 3.00
C PHE A 53 -3.38 1.56 3.71
N SER A 54 -4.11 2.20 4.62
CA SER A 54 -5.22 1.57 5.35
C SER A 54 -6.31 1.07 4.39
N LEU A 55 -6.67 1.86 3.38
CA LEU A 55 -7.62 1.45 2.34
C LEU A 55 -7.09 0.28 1.52
N PHE A 56 -5.81 0.30 1.14
CA PHE A 56 -5.20 -0.80 0.41
C PHE A 56 -5.21 -2.11 1.22
N ALA A 57 -4.78 -2.05 2.49
CA ALA A 57 -4.77 -3.19 3.38
C ALA A 57 -6.17 -3.76 3.63
N TRP A 58 -7.19 -2.89 3.64
CA TRP A 58 -8.58 -3.29 3.81
C TRP A 58 -9.21 -3.92 2.56
N VAL A 59 -8.95 -3.34 1.38
CA VAL A 59 -9.66 -3.70 0.13
C VAL A 59 -8.91 -4.74 -0.70
N SER A 60 -7.58 -4.78 -0.66
CA SER A 60 -6.78 -5.73 -1.46
C SER A 60 -7.11 -7.22 -1.23
N PRO A 61 -7.55 -7.69 -0.03
CA PRO A 61 -8.01 -9.07 0.13
C PRO A 61 -9.09 -9.49 -0.87
N GLN A 62 -9.98 -8.57 -1.28
CA GLN A 62 -11.01 -8.90 -2.28
C GLN A 62 -10.41 -9.12 -3.67
N ALA A 63 -9.42 -8.32 -4.06
CA ALA A 63 -8.77 -8.47 -5.34
C ALA A 63 -8.00 -9.80 -5.41
N TYR A 64 -7.31 -10.17 -4.33
CA TYR A 64 -6.65 -11.47 -4.23
C TYR A 64 -7.64 -12.62 -4.21
N TYR A 65 -8.78 -12.47 -3.53
CA TYR A 65 -9.83 -13.49 -3.54
C TYR A 65 -10.43 -13.68 -4.95
N ALA A 66 -10.73 -12.59 -5.65
CA ALA A 66 -11.22 -12.65 -7.02
C ALA A 66 -10.22 -13.37 -7.95
N TYR A 67 -8.91 -13.14 -7.77
CA TYR A 67 -7.88 -13.90 -8.48
C TYR A 67 -7.90 -15.39 -8.11
N TYR A 68 -8.05 -15.71 -6.83
CA TYR A 68 -8.16 -17.10 -6.39
C TYR A 68 -9.36 -17.81 -7.00
N GLN A 69 -10.51 -17.14 -7.13
CA GLN A 69 -11.68 -17.69 -7.81
C GLN A 69 -11.46 -18.00 -9.30
N MET A 70 -10.50 -17.34 -9.95
CA MET A 70 -10.17 -17.62 -11.35
C MET A 70 -9.24 -18.83 -11.51
N ILE A 71 -8.45 -19.16 -10.48
CA ILE A 71 -7.42 -20.21 -10.56
C ILE A 71 -7.79 -21.48 -9.79
N PHE A 72 -8.82 -21.42 -8.94
CA PHE A 72 -9.35 -22.54 -8.18
C PHE A 72 -10.84 -22.71 -8.45
N ASP A 73 -11.21 -23.90 -8.89
CA ASP A 73 -12.61 -24.25 -9.11
C ASP A 73 -13.37 -24.43 -7.79
N GLY A 74 -14.65 -24.06 -7.79
CA GLY A 74 -15.55 -24.29 -6.66
C GLY A 74 -15.46 -23.30 -5.49
N LEU A 75 -14.67 -22.22 -5.62
CA LEU A 75 -14.69 -21.14 -4.62
C LEU A 75 -15.99 -20.34 -4.69
N PRO A 76 -16.67 -20.09 -3.55
CA PRO A 76 -17.96 -19.39 -3.54
C PRO A 76 -17.80 -17.92 -3.96
N ALA A 77 -18.81 -17.39 -4.65
CA ALA A 77 -18.89 -15.96 -4.92
C ALA A 77 -19.27 -15.22 -3.63
N GLN A 78 -18.28 -14.61 -2.97
CA GLN A 78 -18.49 -13.88 -1.73
C GLN A 78 -17.59 -12.64 -1.61
N ILE A 79 -18.06 -11.69 -0.82
CA ILE A 79 -17.26 -10.56 -0.36
C ILE A 79 -16.47 -11.01 0.86
N VAL A 80 -15.13 -10.94 0.77
CA VAL A 80 -14.22 -11.29 1.86
C VAL A 80 -13.75 -10.07 2.66
N ILE A 81 -14.13 -8.87 2.23
CA ILE A 81 -13.88 -7.64 2.97
C ILE A 81 -14.86 -7.56 4.14
N GLY A 82 -14.32 -7.54 5.36
CA GLY A 82 -15.08 -7.31 6.59
C GLY A 82 -14.91 -5.88 7.12
N ALA A 83 -14.87 -5.75 8.44
CA ALA A 83 -14.53 -4.49 9.10
C ALA A 83 -13.11 -4.01 8.70
N PRO A 84 -12.86 -2.69 8.67
CA PRO A 84 -11.52 -2.16 8.44
C PRO A 84 -10.54 -2.68 9.51
N PRO A 85 -9.25 -2.85 9.15
CA PRO A 85 -8.23 -3.28 10.12
C PRO A 85 -8.16 -2.31 11.31
N THR A 86 -7.99 -2.86 12.51
CA THR A 86 -7.76 -2.06 13.72
C THR A 86 -6.41 -1.34 13.63
N LEU A 87 -6.25 -0.27 14.42
CA LEU A 87 -4.97 0.44 14.50
C LEU A 87 -3.84 -0.47 14.96
N ASP A 88 -4.08 -1.35 15.93
CA ASP A 88 -3.07 -2.31 16.41
C ASP A 88 -2.62 -3.28 15.30
N ALA A 89 -3.56 -3.75 14.48
CA ALA A 89 -3.23 -4.63 13.35
C ALA A 89 -2.39 -3.89 12.30
N LEU A 90 -2.76 -2.65 11.97
CA LEU A 90 -1.99 -1.82 11.04
C LEU A 90 -0.60 -1.49 11.61
N LEU A 91 -0.51 -1.16 12.90
CA LEU A 91 0.75 -0.90 13.58
C LEU A 91 1.66 -2.12 13.49
N GLY A 92 1.15 -3.31 13.84
CA GLY A 92 1.92 -4.55 13.72
C GLY A 92 2.45 -4.81 12.29
N ILE A 93 1.68 -4.47 11.26
CA ILE A 93 2.12 -4.58 9.86
C ILE A 93 3.25 -3.59 9.56
N VAL A 94 3.08 -2.31 9.90
CA VAL A 94 4.07 -1.27 9.53
C VAL A 94 5.35 -1.33 10.36
N THR A 95 5.30 -1.90 11.56
CA THR A 95 6.47 -2.17 12.40
C THR A 95 7.07 -3.56 12.18
N PHE A 96 6.52 -4.35 11.26
CA PHE A 96 6.94 -5.73 10.99
C PHE A 96 6.89 -6.66 12.22
N THR A 97 6.00 -6.38 13.18
CA THR A 97 5.78 -7.20 14.38
C THR A 97 4.49 -8.03 14.30
N GLY A 98 3.76 -7.92 13.19
CA GLY A 98 2.51 -8.64 12.92
C GLY A 98 2.72 -10.07 12.40
N PRO A 99 1.75 -10.61 11.64
CA PRO A 99 1.84 -11.97 11.10
C PRO A 99 3.12 -12.21 10.29
N GLY A 100 3.73 -13.37 10.49
CA GLY A 100 4.95 -13.80 9.78
C GLY A 100 4.69 -14.27 8.35
N THR A 101 3.95 -13.50 7.54
CA THR A 101 3.59 -13.83 6.15
C THR A 101 4.26 -12.89 5.15
N LEU A 102 4.48 -13.37 3.92
CA LEU A 102 5.05 -12.56 2.82
C LEU A 102 4.15 -11.36 2.49
N SER A 103 2.83 -11.56 2.55
CA SER A 103 1.85 -10.49 2.33
C SER A 103 1.91 -9.40 3.40
N ALA A 104 2.07 -9.76 4.68
CA ALA A 104 2.20 -8.79 5.77
C ALA A 104 3.48 -7.96 5.64
N HIS A 105 4.60 -8.61 5.32
CA HIS A 105 5.86 -7.89 5.08
C HIS A 105 5.78 -7.00 3.84
N GLY A 106 5.12 -7.47 2.77
CA GLY A 106 4.87 -6.67 1.56
C GLY A 106 4.00 -5.43 1.84
N LEU A 107 2.99 -5.56 2.69
CA LEU A 107 2.18 -4.42 3.15
C LEU A 107 3.00 -3.43 3.97
N GLY A 108 3.85 -3.91 4.88
CA GLY A 108 4.78 -3.04 5.63
C GLY A 108 5.72 -2.27 4.68
N ALA A 109 6.30 -2.95 3.69
CA ALA A 109 7.14 -2.32 2.68
C ALA A 109 6.37 -1.26 1.85
N LEU A 110 5.12 -1.53 1.47
CA LEU A 110 4.26 -0.58 0.76
C LEU A 110 3.98 0.68 1.60
N PHE A 111 3.69 0.53 2.90
CA PHE A 111 3.51 1.68 3.79
C PHE A 111 4.74 2.58 3.79
N TRP A 112 5.93 2.01 3.98
CA TRP A 112 7.17 2.77 4.00
C TRP A 112 7.49 3.41 2.64
N ALA A 113 7.13 2.76 1.52
CA ALA A 113 7.23 3.36 0.20
C ALA A 113 6.31 4.59 0.05
N LEU A 114 5.08 4.54 0.58
CA LEU A 114 4.15 5.67 0.58
C LEU A 114 4.63 6.82 1.47
N VAL A 115 5.19 6.51 2.66
CA VAL A 115 5.78 7.51 3.56
C VAL A 115 6.99 8.18 2.91
N TRP A 116 7.89 7.39 2.31
CA TRP A 116 9.02 7.89 1.56
C TRP A 116 8.59 8.82 0.44
N LEU A 117 7.57 8.42 -0.34
CA LEU A 117 7.01 9.23 -1.41
C LEU A 117 6.41 10.54 -0.88
N ALA A 118 5.69 10.50 0.26
CA ALA A 118 5.12 11.68 0.88
C ALA A 118 6.19 12.72 1.29
N TRP A 119 7.37 12.25 1.71
CA TRP A 119 8.53 13.10 2.01
C TRP A 119 9.19 13.62 0.73
N TRP A 120 9.42 12.73 -0.24
CA TRP A 120 10.21 13.04 -1.44
C TRP A 120 9.52 14.03 -2.38
N LEU A 121 8.19 13.97 -2.49
CA LEU A 121 7.44 14.91 -3.31
C LEU A 121 7.64 16.32 -2.76
N ARG A 122 8.39 17.20 -3.44
CA ARG A 122 8.51 18.60 -3.01
C ARG A 122 7.23 19.37 -3.36
N PRO A 123 6.77 20.30 -2.49
CA PRO A 123 5.71 21.22 -2.88
C PRO A 123 6.18 22.02 -4.09
N ILE A 124 5.45 21.92 -5.21
CA ILE A 124 5.67 22.80 -6.35
C ILE A 124 5.14 24.18 -5.93
N GLY A 125 6.02 25.11 -5.56
CA GLY A 125 5.68 26.52 -5.35
C GLY A 125 5.66 27.02 -3.91
N LEU A 126 6.77 26.93 -3.19
CA LEU A 126 7.16 28.07 -2.37
C LEU A 126 8.29 28.75 -3.15
N PRO A 127 8.07 29.95 -3.72
CA PRO A 127 9.20 30.81 -4.04
C PRO A 127 10.06 30.85 -2.78
N ASP A 128 11.37 30.61 -2.93
CA ASP A 128 12.34 31.10 -1.97
C ASP A 128 11.90 32.54 -1.69
N GLN A 129 11.46 32.80 -0.45
CA GLN A 129 11.18 34.15 -0.01
C GLN A 129 12.50 34.87 -0.19
N ALA A 130 12.60 35.60 -1.29
CA ALA A 130 13.73 36.42 -1.63
C ALA A 130 14.03 37.22 -0.38
N LYS A 131 15.22 36.97 0.14
CA LYS A 131 15.91 37.71 1.17
C LYS A 131 15.41 39.17 1.13
N PRO A 132 14.81 39.72 2.20
CA PRO A 132 14.53 41.14 2.19
C PRO A 132 15.88 41.82 1.99
N ASP A 133 16.02 42.50 0.86
CA ASP A 133 17.13 43.42 0.63
C ASP A 133 17.15 44.35 1.83
N ARG A 134 18.12 44.12 2.72
CA ARG A 134 18.52 45.09 3.70
C ARG A 134 19.33 46.10 2.90
N ASP A 135 18.62 47.06 2.32
CA ASP A 135 19.28 48.29 1.90
C ASP A 135 19.75 49.04 3.16
N PRO A 136 20.99 49.55 3.15
CA PRO A 136 21.70 50.09 4.31
C PRO A 136 21.18 51.44 4.82
#